data_AF-A0A520M7U9-F1
#
_entry.id   AF-A0A520M7U9-F1
#
_cell.length_a   1.000
_cell.length_b   1.000
_cell.length_c   1.000
_cell.angle_alpha   90.00
_cell.angle_beta   90.00
_cell.angle_gamma   90.00
#
_symmetry.space_group_name_H-M   'P 1'
#
loop_
_entity.id
_entity.type
_entity.pdbx_description
1 polymer ?
#
loop_
_entity_poly.entity_id
_entity_poly.type
_entity_poly.pdbx_seq_one_letter_code
_entity_poly.pdbx_strand_id
1 'polypeptide(L)'
;MSGTKITAKSQSTFPSSSIQSLQSSNAPRSFSAQIIKDMSKMTGHSIENAARVMDSFWDYVSNHRDNWRKDTHCLQIPKFGTFILKPRSKTFIKKQKIGKMKFLKSKFIFRDKEGKWTKSEAAKARINFSLSPSVDLKSLPSPPFEQPSTQWIENWTGKGHSRLSTKRRISVSINERTGIPLKEVHVLLNCLFQATLSAIKINEKVNFAKRGTFIKGNRVNFKALPSFEKKFGLIQ
;
A
#
# COMPACT_ATOMS: atom_id res chain seq x y z
N MET A 1 43.93 9.36 16.80
CA MET A 1 42.64 8.78 17.20
C MET A 1 41.56 9.84 17.01
N SER A 2 40.89 9.85 15.85
CA SER A 2 39.83 10.82 15.56
C SER A 2 38.48 10.15 15.76
N GLY A 3 37.85 10.44 16.90
CA GLY A 3 36.49 10.00 17.22
C GLY A 3 35.47 10.74 16.37
N THR A 4 34.91 10.08 15.37
CA THR A 4 33.79 10.60 14.59
C THR A 4 32.52 10.49 15.43
N LYS A 5 32.01 11.62 15.92
CA LYS A 5 30.67 11.71 16.52
C LYS A 5 29.62 11.40 15.45
N ILE A 6 29.00 10.23 15.54
CA ILE A 6 27.82 9.89 14.74
C ILE A 6 26.61 10.54 15.41
N THR A 7 26.20 11.70 14.89
CA THR A 7 24.96 12.35 15.31
C THR A 7 23.79 11.59 14.69
N ALA A 8 23.16 10.71 15.47
CA ALA A 8 21.93 10.04 15.08
C ALA A 8 20.78 11.06 14.99
N LYS A 9 20.55 11.62 13.80
CA LYS A 9 19.30 12.33 13.50
C LYS A 9 18.21 11.27 13.33
N SER A 10 17.61 10.82 14.44
CA SER A 10 16.30 10.21 14.43
C SER A 10 15.28 11.26 13.99
N GLN A 11 15.08 11.41 12.68
CA GLN A 11 13.92 12.14 12.18
C GLN A 11 12.68 11.39 12.63
N SER A 12 12.06 11.87 13.73
CA SER A 12 10.72 11.42 14.11
C SER A 12 9.78 11.69 12.93
N THR A 13 9.40 10.63 12.24
CA THR A 13 8.50 10.65 11.07
C THR A 13 7.10 11.20 11.38
N PHE A 14 6.79 11.45 12.66
CA PHE A 14 5.53 12.05 13.11
C PHE A 14 5.81 13.21 14.07
N PRO A 15 5.39 14.45 13.76
CA PRO A 15 5.44 15.53 14.72
C PRO A 15 4.46 15.22 15.86
N SER A 16 4.86 15.46 17.11
CA SER A 16 4.09 15.15 18.33
C SER A 16 2.68 15.74 18.32
N SER A 17 2.49 16.89 17.65
CA SER A 17 1.19 17.53 17.44
C SER A 17 0.21 16.69 16.61
N SER A 18 0.71 15.91 15.63
CA SER A 18 -0.14 15.00 14.85
C SER A 18 -0.59 13.80 15.68
N ILE A 19 0.26 13.32 16.61
CA ILE A 19 -0.08 12.23 17.53
C ILE A 19 -1.14 12.69 18.53
N GLN A 20 -0.98 13.89 19.11
CA GLN A 20 -1.98 14.49 20.00
C GLN A 20 -3.34 14.69 19.30
N SER A 21 -3.34 15.11 18.03
CA SER A 21 -4.57 15.20 17.24
C SER A 21 -5.22 13.84 16.94
N LEU A 22 -4.45 12.75 16.92
CA LEU A 22 -4.99 11.39 16.80
C LEU A 22 -5.52 10.87 18.14
N GLN A 23 -5.05 11.39 19.27
CA GLN A 23 -5.54 11.01 20.60
C GLN A 23 -6.78 11.80 21.04
N SER A 24 -7.01 13.00 20.48
CA SER A 24 -8.20 13.80 20.81
C SER A 24 -9.50 13.20 20.24
N SER A 25 -10.60 13.37 20.99
CA SER A 25 -11.95 12.83 20.71
C SER A 25 -12.71 13.55 19.59
N ASN A 26 -12.14 14.60 18.99
CA ASN A 26 -12.72 15.27 17.83
C ASN A 26 -12.63 14.36 16.60
N ALA A 27 -13.75 14.20 15.89
CA ALA A 27 -13.90 13.27 14.76
C ALA A 27 -12.74 13.45 13.74
N PRO A 28 -11.99 12.38 13.42
CA PRO A 28 -10.86 12.50 12.51
C PRO A 28 -11.35 12.90 11.11
N ARG A 29 -10.81 14.00 10.57
CA ARG A 29 -11.09 14.48 9.20
C ARG A 29 -10.62 13.53 8.09
N SER A 30 -9.97 12.40 8.41
CA SER A 30 -9.50 11.41 7.43
C SER A 30 -9.64 9.98 7.95
N PHE A 31 -10.03 9.03 7.08
CA PHE A 31 -10.10 7.61 7.45
C PHE A 31 -8.74 7.04 7.83
N SER A 32 -7.63 7.59 7.32
CA SER A 32 -6.29 7.20 7.79
C SER A 32 -6.13 7.34 9.30
N ALA A 33 -6.59 8.46 9.87
CA ALA A 33 -6.52 8.71 11.30
C ALA A 33 -7.44 7.75 12.07
N GLN A 34 -8.67 7.55 11.60
CA GLN A 34 -9.61 6.60 12.22
C GLN A 34 -9.04 5.18 12.22
N ILE A 35 -8.54 4.70 11.09
CA ILE A 35 -7.98 3.35 10.95
C ILE A 35 -6.77 3.17 11.87
N ILE A 36 -5.91 4.18 12.03
CA ILE A 36 -4.78 4.12 12.98
C ILE A 36 -5.29 3.98 14.43
N LYS A 37 -6.30 4.76 14.84
CA LYS A 37 -6.91 4.61 16.16
C LYS A 37 -7.52 3.22 16.35
N ASP A 38 -8.23 2.72 15.33
CA ASP A 38 -8.85 1.40 15.33
C ASP A 38 -7.79 0.29 15.45
N MET A 39 -6.69 0.40 14.70
CA MET A 39 -5.55 -0.53 14.80
C MET A 39 -4.98 -0.59 16.21
N SER A 40 -4.70 0.57 16.83
CA SER A 40 -4.18 0.63 18.19
C SER A 40 -5.16 0.01 19.20
N LYS A 41 -6.44 0.42 19.14
CA LYS A 41 -7.49 -0.08 20.04
C LYS A 41 -7.71 -1.58 19.91
N MET A 42 -7.78 -2.12 18.69
CA MET A 42 -8.10 -3.54 18.44
C MET A 42 -6.93 -4.48 18.75
N THR A 43 -5.70 -3.99 18.66
CA THR A 43 -4.50 -4.82 18.86
C THR A 43 -3.83 -4.62 20.21
N GLY A 44 -4.18 -3.54 20.94
CA GLY A 44 -3.52 -3.16 22.19
C GLY A 44 -2.13 -2.55 22.01
N HIS A 45 -1.67 -2.36 20.76
CA HIS A 45 -0.39 -1.74 20.46
C HIS A 45 -0.48 -0.21 20.41
N SER A 46 0.66 0.46 20.53
CA SER A 46 0.69 1.93 20.58
C SER A 46 0.19 2.57 19.28
N ILE A 47 -0.40 3.76 19.41
CA ILE A 47 -0.91 4.52 18.26
C ILE A 47 0.23 4.93 17.33
N GLU A 48 1.42 5.17 17.90
CA GLU A 48 2.65 5.48 17.18
C GLU A 48 3.09 4.31 16.31
N ASN A 49 3.09 3.08 16.84
CA ASN A 49 3.44 1.89 16.06
C ASN A 49 2.40 1.61 14.97
N ALA A 50 1.11 1.77 15.28
CA ALA A 50 0.04 1.67 14.28
C ALA A 50 0.23 2.67 13.12
N ALA A 51 0.56 3.93 13.43
CA ALA A 51 0.83 4.96 12.45
C ALA A 51 2.09 4.64 11.60
N ARG A 52 3.17 4.17 12.23
CA ARG A 52 4.40 3.76 11.53
C ARG A 52 4.18 2.56 10.62
N VAL A 53 3.36 1.59 11.01
CA VAL A 53 2.97 0.44 10.16
C VAL A 53 2.13 0.92 8.97
N MET A 54 1.14 1.79 9.19
CA MET A 54 0.33 2.39 8.12
C MET A 54 1.20 3.10 7.07
N ASP A 55 2.10 3.98 7.51
CA ASP A 55 2.95 4.72 6.59
C ASP A 55 3.96 3.82 5.88
N SER A 56 4.56 2.87 6.59
CA SER A 56 5.51 1.93 5.99
C SER A 56 4.85 1.00 4.98
N PHE A 57 3.58 0.63 5.19
CA PHE A 57 2.78 -0.08 4.20
C PHE A 57 2.60 0.75 2.92
N TRP A 58 2.16 2.00 3.02
CA TRP A 58 1.97 2.85 1.85
C TRP A 58 3.29 3.16 1.13
N ASP A 59 4.38 3.26 1.87
CA ASP A 59 5.70 3.41 1.30
C ASP A 59 6.12 2.15 0.52
N TYR A 60 5.85 0.97 1.07
CA TYR A 60 6.07 -0.30 0.37
C TYR A 60 5.26 -0.35 -0.94
N VAL A 61 3.98 0.05 -0.90
CA VAL A 61 3.13 0.14 -2.10
C VAL A 61 3.72 1.12 -3.12
N SER A 62 4.27 2.25 -2.68
CA SER A 62 4.83 3.27 -3.56
C SER A 62 6.14 2.87 -4.25
N ASN A 63 6.93 1.97 -3.65
CA ASN A 63 8.18 1.49 -4.24
C ASN A 63 7.92 0.38 -5.28
N HIS A 64 7.38 0.76 -6.43
CA HIS A 64 6.99 -0.20 -7.46
C HIS A 64 8.14 -0.89 -8.20
N ARG A 65 9.34 -0.31 -8.15
CA ARG A 65 10.50 -0.87 -8.86
C ARG A 65 10.96 -2.17 -8.23
N ASP A 66 10.90 -2.22 -6.90
CA ASP A 66 11.41 -3.34 -6.11
C ASP A 66 10.30 -4.29 -5.67
N ASN A 67 9.12 -3.74 -5.34
CA ASN A 67 8.08 -4.51 -4.65
C ASN A 67 7.02 -5.12 -5.57
N TRP A 68 6.94 -4.67 -6.83
CA TRP A 68 5.92 -5.12 -7.77
C TRP A 68 6.49 -6.11 -8.77
N ARG A 69 5.64 -7.00 -9.28
CA ARG A 69 6.03 -7.93 -10.35
C ARG A 69 6.39 -7.15 -11.63
N LYS A 70 7.57 -7.42 -12.19
CA LYS A 70 8.12 -6.68 -13.34
C LYS A 70 7.39 -6.94 -14.65
N ASP A 71 6.79 -8.11 -14.81
CA ASP A 71 6.09 -8.56 -16.02
C ASP A 71 4.67 -7.99 -16.13
N THR A 72 3.95 -7.99 -15.01
CA THR A 72 2.53 -7.63 -14.93
C THR A 72 2.31 -6.25 -14.34
N HIS A 73 3.34 -5.66 -13.72
CA HIS A 73 3.25 -4.41 -12.96
C HIS A 73 2.14 -4.45 -11.92
N CYS A 74 2.12 -5.54 -11.15
CA CYS A 74 1.14 -5.82 -10.11
C CYS A 74 1.79 -6.03 -8.75
N LEU A 75 1.14 -5.53 -7.70
CA LEU A 75 1.34 -5.91 -6.31
C LEU A 75 0.07 -6.60 -5.80
N GLN A 76 0.09 -7.93 -5.78
CA GLN A 76 -1.02 -8.74 -5.29
C GLN A 76 -0.81 -9.07 -3.80
N ILE A 77 -1.77 -8.66 -2.97
CA ILE A 77 -1.80 -8.89 -1.53
C ILE A 77 -2.98 -9.83 -1.23
N PRO A 78 -2.72 -11.09 -0.87
CA PRO A 78 -3.77 -12.06 -0.57
C PRO A 78 -4.74 -11.56 0.50
N LYS A 79 -6.03 -11.85 0.34
CA LYS A 79 -7.12 -11.43 1.25
C LYS A 79 -7.29 -9.90 1.41
N PHE A 80 -6.66 -9.10 0.56
CA PHE A 80 -6.85 -7.64 0.53
C PHE A 80 -7.19 -7.17 -0.88
N GLY A 81 -6.23 -7.23 -1.79
CA GLY A 81 -6.42 -6.77 -3.15
C GLY A 81 -5.14 -6.68 -3.96
N THR A 82 -5.29 -6.20 -5.18
CA THR A 82 -4.20 -6.07 -6.14
C THR A 82 -4.12 -4.62 -6.59
N PHE A 83 -2.94 -4.02 -6.39
CA PHE A 83 -2.59 -2.79 -7.08
C PHE A 83 -1.96 -3.13 -8.43
N ILE A 84 -2.36 -2.43 -9.48
CA ILE A 84 -1.89 -2.67 -10.84
C ILE A 84 -1.67 -1.35 -11.57
N LEU A 85 -0.55 -1.23 -12.28
CA LEU A 85 -0.31 -0.11 -13.18
C LEU A 85 -1.07 -0.34 -14.48
N LYS A 86 -1.90 0.64 -14.84
CA LYS A 86 -2.63 0.62 -16.10
C LYS A 86 -2.43 1.93 -16.85
N PRO A 87 -2.46 1.92 -18.19
CA PRO A 87 -2.56 3.17 -18.95
C PRO A 87 -3.86 3.92 -18.59
N ARG A 88 -3.79 5.26 -18.53
CA ARG A 88 -4.96 6.12 -18.32
C ARG A 88 -5.93 6.03 -19.50
N SER A 89 -5.41 6.02 -20.71
CA SER A 89 -6.19 5.90 -21.96
C SER A 89 -6.46 4.42 -22.31
N LYS A 90 -7.70 3.97 -22.16
CA LYS A 90 -8.15 2.65 -22.69
C LYS A 90 -8.48 2.72 -24.18
N THR A 91 -8.94 3.87 -24.65
CA THR A 91 -9.57 4.03 -25.97
C THR A 91 -8.55 4.18 -27.09
N PHE A 92 -7.39 4.80 -26.83
CA PHE A 92 -6.36 5.04 -27.84
C PHE A 92 -5.55 3.77 -28.15
N ILE A 93 -5.18 3.01 -27.11
CA ILE A 93 -4.35 1.80 -27.24
C ILE A 93 -5.10 0.66 -27.94
N LYS A 94 -6.41 0.51 -27.68
CA LYS A 94 -7.24 -0.49 -28.37
C LYS A 94 -7.38 -0.23 -29.87
N LYS A 95 -7.49 1.03 -30.28
CA LYS A 95 -7.58 1.41 -31.70
C LYS A 95 -6.27 1.22 -32.45
N GLN A 96 -5.13 1.38 -31.77
CA GLN A 96 -3.83 1.27 -32.43
C GLN A 96 -3.31 -0.18 -32.59
N LYS A 97 -3.80 -1.17 -31.82
CA LYS A 97 -3.40 -2.60 -31.87
C LYS A 97 -1.91 -2.79 -32.15
N ILE A 98 -1.16 -2.77 -31.07
CA ILE A 98 0.29 -2.63 -31.01
C ILE A 98 0.73 -3.65 -29.95
N GLY A 99 1.59 -4.60 -30.30
CA GLY A 99 1.83 -5.89 -29.62
C GLY A 99 2.10 -5.89 -28.10
N LYS A 100 3.24 -6.42 -27.66
CA LYS A 100 3.60 -6.47 -26.23
C LYS A 100 3.78 -5.04 -25.69
N MET A 101 3.18 -4.72 -24.53
CA MET A 101 3.40 -3.46 -23.82
C MET A 101 4.47 -3.62 -22.73
N LYS A 102 5.24 -2.57 -22.45
CA LYS A 102 6.19 -2.52 -21.33
C LYS A 102 6.05 -1.20 -20.57
N PHE A 103 6.20 -1.22 -19.26
CA PHE A 103 6.35 0.00 -18.48
C PHE A 103 7.83 0.37 -18.36
N LEU A 104 8.20 1.58 -18.78
CA LEU A 104 9.57 2.09 -18.68
C LEU A 104 9.58 3.46 -18.00
N LYS A 105 10.29 3.53 -16.87
CA LYS A 105 10.40 4.69 -15.97
C LYS A 105 9.04 5.14 -15.41
N SER A 106 8.26 5.85 -16.21
CA SER A 106 6.97 6.45 -15.84
C SER A 106 5.89 6.35 -16.93
N LYS A 107 6.22 5.75 -18.09
CA LYS A 107 5.34 5.68 -19.26
C LYS A 107 5.25 4.25 -19.77
N PHE A 108 4.09 3.88 -20.31
CA PHE A 108 4.01 2.65 -21.10
C PHE A 108 4.55 2.89 -22.51
N ILE A 109 5.35 1.94 -22.98
CA ILE A 109 5.82 1.83 -24.35
C ILE A 109 5.21 0.59 -24.99
N PHE A 110 5.10 0.59 -26.30
CA PHE A 110 4.36 -0.43 -27.03
C PHE A 110 5.03 -0.72 -28.39
N ARG A 111 4.77 -1.88 -29.00
CA ARG A 111 5.30 -2.23 -30.33
C ARG A 111 4.35 -1.86 -31.46
N ASP A 112 4.67 -0.84 -32.25
CA ASP A 112 3.85 -0.41 -33.40
C ASP A 112 3.70 -1.51 -34.46
N LYS A 113 2.96 -1.21 -35.54
CA LYS A 113 2.66 -2.18 -36.61
C LYS A 113 3.94 -2.64 -37.32
N GLU A 114 4.96 -1.79 -37.30
CA GLU A 114 6.29 -2.01 -37.84
C GLU A 114 7.24 -2.72 -36.85
N GLY A 115 6.74 -3.05 -35.64
CA GLY A 115 7.47 -3.78 -34.61
C GLY A 115 8.43 -2.93 -33.75
N LYS A 116 8.47 -1.60 -33.96
CA LYS A 116 9.33 -0.67 -33.23
C LYS A 116 8.70 -0.26 -31.89
N TRP A 117 9.56 0.00 -30.90
CA TRP A 117 9.13 0.45 -29.57
C TRP A 117 8.80 1.94 -29.60
N THR A 118 7.51 2.26 -29.49
CA THR A 118 7.01 3.62 -29.57
C THR A 118 6.49 4.10 -28.21
N LYS A 119 6.76 5.37 -27.90
CA LYS A 119 6.28 6.08 -26.70
C LYS A 119 5.03 6.85 -27.07
N SER A 120 4.03 6.88 -26.19
CA SER A 120 2.84 7.71 -26.38
C SER A 120 2.63 8.64 -25.18
N GLU A 121 2.33 9.91 -25.43
CA GLU A 121 1.92 10.85 -24.37
C GLU A 121 0.58 10.46 -23.73
N ALA A 122 -0.31 9.81 -24.47
CA ALA A 122 -1.57 9.26 -23.96
C ALA A 122 -1.37 8.03 -23.06
N ALA A 123 -0.14 7.50 -22.98
CA ALA A 123 0.22 6.32 -22.19
C ALA A 123 0.72 6.65 -20.77
N LYS A 124 0.30 7.80 -20.20
CA LYS A 124 0.47 8.08 -18.77
C LYS A 124 -0.10 6.92 -17.95
N ALA A 125 0.68 6.37 -17.04
CA ALA A 125 0.23 5.32 -16.16
C ALA A 125 -0.63 5.87 -15.03
N ARG A 126 -1.50 5.02 -14.49
CA ARG A 126 -2.23 5.24 -13.24
C ARG A 126 -2.16 3.98 -12.40
N ILE A 127 -2.24 4.18 -11.09
CA ILE A 127 -2.42 3.11 -10.12
C ILE A 127 -3.91 2.77 -10.12
N ASN A 128 -4.23 1.50 -10.34
CA ASN A 128 -5.57 0.97 -10.15
C ASN A 128 -5.56 -0.06 -9.03
N PHE A 129 -6.73 -0.29 -8.42
CA PHE A 129 -6.93 -1.31 -7.41
C PHE A 129 -8.10 -2.22 -7.81
N SER A 130 -8.02 -3.48 -7.39
CA SER A 130 -9.13 -4.42 -7.39
C SER A 130 -9.06 -5.28 -6.14
N LEU A 131 -10.22 -5.60 -5.55
CA LEU A 131 -10.29 -6.53 -4.43
C LEU A 131 -9.72 -7.90 -4.80
N SER A 132 -9.21 -8.61 -3.80
CA SER A 132 -8.83 -10.01 -3.95
C SER A 132 -10.07 -10.82 -4.31
N PRO A 133 -10.02 -11.81 -5.21
CA PRO A 133 -11.16 -12.66 -5.53
C PRO A 133 -11.75 -13.37 -4.30
N SER A 134 -10.91 -13.63 -3.30
CA SER A 134 -11.28 -14.22 -2.01
C SER A 134 -11.95 -13.27 -1.03
N VAL A 135 -12.16 -11.99 -1.39
CA VAL A 135 -12.76 -10.98 -0.52
C VAL A 135 -14.17 -10.70 -1.02
N ASP A 136 -15.15 -11.13 -0.24
CA ASP A 136 -16.52 -10.68 -0.39
C ASP A 136 -16.80 -9.60 0.68
N LEU A 137 -17.09 -8.38 0.22
CA LEU A 137 -17.37 -7.26 1.11
C LEU A 137 -18.62 -7.49 1.98
N LYS A 138 -19.59 -8.28 1.51
CA LYS A 138 -20.85 -8.49 2.24
C LYS A 138 -20.63 -9.35 3.48
N SER A 139 -19.83 -10.41 3.34
CA SER A 139 -19.46 -11.35 4.41
C SER A 139 -18.26 -10.94 5.26
N LEU A 140 -17.69 -9.75 5.07
CA LEU A 140 -16.60 -9.28 5.93
C LEU A 140 -17.04 -9.21 7.41
N PRO A 141 -16.22 -9.72 8.34
CA PRO A 141 -16.51 -9.67 9.76
C PRO A 141 -16.52 -8.23 10.27
N SER A 142 -17.38 -7.97 11.25
CA SER A 142 -17.34 -6.72 12.02
C SER A 142 -16.22 -6.77 13.06
N PRO A 143 -15.65 -5.63 13.46
CA PRO A 143 -14.72 -5.60 14.59
C PRO A 143 -15.38 -6.09 15.89
N PRO A 144 -14.61 -6.69 16.83
CA PRO A 144 -13.17 -6.91 16.78
C PRO A 144 -12.79 -8.04 15.82
N PHE A 145 -11.63 -7.90 15.16
CA PHE A 145 -11.16 -8.91 14.21
C PHE A 145 -10.37 -10.02 14.89
N GLU A 146 -10.49 -11.24 14.38
CA GLU A 146 -9.67 -12.37 14.82
C GLU A 146 -8.18 -12.07 14.67
N GLN A 147 -7.40 -12.45 15.69
CA GLN A 147 -5.94 -12.31 15.63
C GLN A 147 -5.35 -13.25 14.57
N PRO A 148 -4.44 -12.74 13.72
CA PRO A 148 -3.79 -13.58 12.73
C PRO A 148 -2.85 -14.58 13.39
N SER A 149 -2.76 -15.80 12.86
CA SER A 149 -1.72 -16.75 13.26
C SER A 149 -0.33 -16.15 13.03
N THR A 150 0.50 -16.22 14.08
CA THR A 150 1.89 -15.72 14.09
C THR A 150 2.93 -16.85 14.04
N GLN A 151 2.50 -18.11 13.95
CA GLN A 151 3.36 -19.30 13.94
C GLN A 151 4.43 -19.29 12.83
N TRP A 152 4.13 -18.66 11.69
CA TRP A 152 5.12 -18.54 10.61
C TRP A 152 6.33 -17.67 11.00
N ILE A 153 6.16 -16.77 11.96
CA ILE A 153 7.20 -15.85 12.45
C ILE A 153 8.18 -16.61 13.34
N GLU A 154 7.69 -17.54 14.14
CA GLU A 154 8.53 -18.41 14.98
C GLU A 154 9.48 -19.26 14.12
N ASN A 155 9.04 -19.62 12.92
CA ASN A 155 9.83 -20.37 11.94
C ASN A 155 10.62 -19.47 10.97
N TRP A 156 10.57 -18.14 11.14
CA TRP A 156 11.24 -17.21 10.24
C TRP A 156 12.73 -17.06 10.60
N THR A 157 13.60 -17.58 9.74
CA THR A 157 15.06 -17.59 9.95
C THR A 157 15.78 -16.37 9.35
N GLY A 158 15.05 -15.39 8.82
CA GLY A 158 15.62 -14.26 8.09
C GLY A 158 16.02 -14.56 6.64
N LYS A 159 15.87 -15.81 6.17
CA LYS A 159 16.26 -16.23 4.81
C LYS A 159 15.04 -16.63 3.96
N GLY A 160 15.16 -16.45 2.65
CA GLY A 160 14.14 -16.93 1.70
C GLY A 160 12.96 -15.97 1.51
N HIS A 161 13.22 -14.66 1.51
CA HIS A 161 12.19 -13.62 1.35
C HIS A 161 11.28 -13.84 0.12
N SER A 162 11.80 -14.40 -0.98
CA SER A 162 11.04 -14.72 -2.20
C SER A 162 9.98 -15.81 -2.03
N ARG A 163 10.13 -16.70 -1.03
CA ARG A 163 9.18 -17.80 -0.75
C ARG A 163 8.02 -17.34 0.14
N LEU A 164 8.14 -16.17 0.77
CA LEU A 164 7.09 -15.60 1.59
C LEU A 164 5.94 -15.08 0.72
N SER A 165 4.71 -15.20 1.23
CA SER A 165 3.56 -14.49 0.65
C SER A 165 3.81 -12.98 0.67
N THR A 166 3.19 -12.23 -0.26
CA THR A 166 3.37 -10.77 -0.32
C THR A 166 3.05 -10.08 1.00
N LYS A 167 2.00 -10.52 1.72
CA LYS A 167 1.68 -9.97 3.05
C LYS A 167 2.84 -10.15 4.03
N ARG A 168 3.46 -11.34 4.08
CA ARG A 168 4.59 -11.62 4.97
C ARG A 168 5.84 -10.83 4.58
N ARG A 169 6.11 -10.68 3.27
CA ARG A 169 7.18 -9.80 2.76
C ARG A 169 7.00 -8.35 3.19
N ILE A 170 5.77 -7.83 3.12
CA ILE A 170 5.44 -6.51 3.64
C ILE A 170 5.73 -6.44 5.15
N SER A 171 5.31 -7.44 5.94
CA SER A 171 5.60 -7.46 7.38
C SER A 171 7.11 -7.42 7.67
N VAL A 172 7.91 -8.24 6.96
CA VAL A 172 9.37 -8.25 7.11
C VAL A 172 9.98 -6.89 6.75
N SER A 173 9.59 -6.32 5.60
CA SER A 173 10.10 -5.02 5.15
C SER A 173 9.75 -3.88 6.12
N ILE A 174 8.55 -3.89 6.72
CA ILE A 174 8.15 -2.89 7.72
C ILE A 174 8.95 -3.08 9.01
N ASN A 175 9.12 -4.32 9.49
CA ASN A 175 9.96 -4.64 10.65
C ASN A 175 11.39 -4.13 10.47
N GLU A 176 12.04 -4.47 9.36
CA GLU A 176 13.41 -4.07 9.06
C GLU A 176 13.57 -2.53 9.00
N ARG A 177 12.57 -1.84 8.45
CA ARG A 177 12.63 -0.38 8.30
C ARG A 177 12.31 0.39 9.58
N THR A 178 11.42 -0.14 10.42
CA THR A 178 10.89 0.58 11.59
C THR A 178 11.50 0.13 12.91
N GLY A 179 12.05 -1.08 12.97
CA GLY A 179 12.48 -1.72 14.21
C GLY A 179 11.32 -2.21 15.10
N ILE A 180 10.06 -2.08 14.66
CA ILE A 180 8.91 -2.62 15.39
C ILE A 180 8.95 -4.15 15.30
N PRO A 181 8.79 -4.90 16.40
CA PRO A 181 8.86 -6.35 16.40
C PRO A 181 7.97 -6.99 15.32
N LEU A 182 8.51 -7.98 14.59
CA LEU A 182 7.82 -8.60 13.45
C LEU A 182 6.42 -9.16 13.81
N LYS A 183 6.26 -9.70 15.02
CA LYS A 183 4.97 -10.19 15.54
C LYS A 183 3.93 -9.06 15.61
N GLU A 184 4.32 -7.93 16.20
CA GLU A 184 3.49 -6.73 16.29
C GLU A 184 3.18 -6.15 14.91
N VAL A 185 4.18 -6.02 14.04
CA VAL A 185 3.98 -5.57 12.65
C VAL A 185 2.97 -6.46 11.91
N HIS A 186 3.06 -7.78 12.08
CA HIS A 186 2.15 -8.70 11.41
C HIS A 186 0.70 -8.54 11.88
N VAL A 187 0.49 -8.37 13.18
CA VAL A 187 -0.82 -8.13 13.80
C VAL A 187 -1.40 -6.79 13.34
N LEU A 188 -0.63 -5.70 13.45
CA LEU A 188 -1.03 -4.37 13.00
C LEU A 188 -1.32 -4.33 11.50
N LEU A 189 -0.51 -4.97 10.66
CA LEU A 189 -0.74 -5.03 9.21
C LEU A 189 -2.01 -5.82 8.86
N ASN A 190 -2.31 -6.90 9.59
CA ASN A 190 -3.56 -7.61 9.41
C ASN A 190 -4.77 -6.74 9.77
N CYS A 191 -4.69 -6.07 10.92
CA CYS A 191 -5.73 -5.14 11.37
C CYS A 191 -5.90 -3.99 10.38
N LEU A 192 -4.81 -3.44 9.82
CA LEU A 192 -4.87 -2.42 8.78
C LEU A 192 -5.71 -2.87 7.57
N PHE A 193 -5.47 -4.08 7.07
CA PHE A 193 -6.22 -4.60 5.93
C PHE A 193 -7.69 -4.81 6.27
N GLN A 194 -8.00 -5.41 7.42
CA GLN A 194 -9.38 -5.63 7.85
C GLN A 194 -10.13 -4.33 8.13
N ALA A 195 -9.52 -3.38 8.83
CA ALA A 195 -10.09 -2.06 9.10
C ALA A 195 -10.31 -1.27 7.79
N THR A 196 -9.38 -1.34 6.84
CA THR A 196 -9.55 -0.71 5.52
C THR A 196 -10.71 -1.34 4.75
N LEU A 197 -10.80 -2.67 4.71
CA LEU A 197 -11.88 -3.37 4.03
C LEU A 197 -13.24 -3.11 4.68
N SER A 198 -13.29 -3.07 6.02
CA SER A 198 -14.48 -2.71 6.79
C SER A 198 -14.92 -1.26 6.51
N ALA A 199 -13.97 -0.32 6.49
CA ALA A 199 -14.25 1.06 6.10
C ALA A 199 -14.81 1.14 4.67
N ILE A 200 -14.26 0.39 3.71
CA ILE A 200 -14.75 0.33 2.33
C ILE A 200 -16.15 -0.30 2.27
N LYS A 201 -16.44 -1.31 3.10
CA LYS A 201 -17.77 -1.93 3.18
C LYS A 201 -18.83 -0.89 3.56
N ILE A 202 -18.54 -0.06 4.56
CA ILE A 202 -19.49 0.88 5.16
C ILE A 202 -19.61 2.18 4.36
N ASN A 203 -18.50 2.67 3.78
CA ASN A 203 -18.43 4.01 3.19
C ASN A 203 -18.27 3.96 1.67
N GLU A 204 -18.87 4.93 0.97
CA GLU A 204 -18.66 5.10 -0.47
C GLU A 204 -17.22 5.50 -0.81
N LYS A 205 -16.58 6.29 0.06
CA LYS A 205 -15.23 6.81 -0.12
C LYS A 205 -14.43 6.66 1.16
N VAL A 206 -13.21 6.09 1.05
CA VAL A 206 -12.27 5.94 2.16
C VAL A 206 -10.96 6.63 1.79
N ASN A 207 -10.73 7.83 2.34
CA ASN A 207 -9.55 8.65 2.03
C ASN A 207 -8.38 8.38 2.98
N PHE A 208 -7.21 8.18 2.38
CA PHE A 208 -5.90 8.10 3.04
C PHE A 208 -5.12 9.37 2.74
N ALA A 209 -4.85 10.18 3.77
CA ALA A 209 -4.19 11.47 3.62
C ALA A 209 -2.86 11.35 2.84
N LYS A 210 -2.66 12.21 1.84
CA LYS A 210 -1.47 12.22 0.95
C LYS A 210 -1.24 10.94 0.12
N ARG A 211 -2.12 9.94 0.18
CA ARG A 211 -2.00 8.66 -0.57
C ARG A 211 -3.04 8.54 -1.67
N GLY A 212 -4.32 8.58 -1.33
CA GLY A 212 -5.40 8.33 -2.28
C GLY A 212 -6.70 7.97 -1.61
N THR A 213 -7.71 7.67 -2.42
CA THR A 213 -9.06 7.37 -1.95
C THR A 213 -9.53 6.07 -2.58
N PHE A 214 -9.98 5.12 -1.76
CA PHE A 214 -10.77 4.00 -2.23
C PHE A 214 -12.20 4.46 -2.47
N ILE A 215 -12.78 4.06 -3.60
CA ILE A 215 -14.12 4.43 -4.02
C ILE A 215 -14.90 3.14 -4.27
N LYS A 216 -15.99 2.94 -3.51
CA LYS A 216 -16.92 1.83 -3.68
C LYS A 216 -17.96 2.21 -4.74
N GLY A 217 -18.09 1.35 -5.75
CA GLY A 217 -19.15 1.36 -6.76
C GLY A 217 -19.42 -0.08 -7.19
N ASN A 218 -19.71 -0.33 -8.46
CA ASN A 218 -19.84 -1.71 -8.99
C ASN A 218 -18.58 -2.56 -8.74
N ARG A 219 -17.41 -1.90 -8.64
CA ARG A 219 -16.15 -2.47 -8.17
C ARG A 219 -15.45 -1.44 -7.30
N VAL A 220 -14.64 -1.89 -6.35
CA VAL A 220 -13.78 -1.00 -5.57
C VAL A 220 -12.62 -0.53 -6.46
N ASN A 221 -12.45 0.78 -6.55
CA ASN A 221 -11.32 1.41 -7.25
C ASN A 221 -10.47 2.21 -6.27
N PHE A 222 -9.23 2.51 -6.65
CA PHE A 222 -8.34 3.41 -5.91
C PHE A 222 -7.94 4.58 -6.81
N LYS A 223 -8.16 5.80 -6.33
CA LYS A 223 -7.71 7.03 -6.97
C LYS A 223 -6.53 7.59 -6.18
N ALA A 224 -5.33 7.44 -6.71
CA ALA A 224 -4.12 8.01 -6.11
C ALA A 224 -4.17 9.56 -6.11
N LEU A 225 -3.62 10.17 -5.06
CA LEU A 225 -3.38 11.62 -5.04
C LEU A 225 -2.10 11.96 -5.81
N PRO A 226 -1.96 13.19 -6.36
CA PRO A 226 -0.75 13.60 -7.08
C PRO A 226 0.54 13.42 -6.25
N SER A 227 0.51 13.71 -4.94
CA SER A 227 1.66 13.49 -4.06
C SER A 227 2.11 12.02 -4.03
N PHE A 228 1.16 11.09 -4.07
CA PHE A 228 1.45 9.66 -4.11
C PHE A 228 1.92 9.22 -5.50
N GLU A 229 1.31 9.74 -6.57
CA GLU A 229 1.77 9.49 -7.95
C GLU A 229 3.20 9.99 -8.16
N LYS A 230 3.58 11.12 -7.55
CA LYS A 230 4.95 11.65 -7.57
C LYS A 230 5.93 10.73 -6.83
N LYS A 231 5.57 10.30 -5.61
CA LYS A 231 6.36 9.32 -4.86
C LYS A 231 6.52 7.99 -5.60
N PHE A 232 5.48 7.58 -6.32
CA PHE A 232 5.49 6.41 -7.18
C PHE A 232 6.35 6.60 -8.45
N GLY A 233 6.67 7.83 -8.82
CA GLY A 233 7.42 8.18 -10.04
C GLY A 233 6.58 8.21 -11.31
N LEU A 234 5.25 8.39 -11.19
CA LEU A 234 4.35 8.53 -12.35
C LEU A 234 4.28 9.96 -12.88
N ILE A 235 4.53 10.95 -12.01
CA ILE A 235 4.60 12.37 -12.33
C ILE A 235 5.87 12.97 -11.73
N GLN A 236 6.41 14.02 -12.36
CA GLN A 236 7.62 14.73 -11.92
C GLN A 236 7.31 15.74 -10.81
#